data_AF-A0A3R9I595-F1
#
_entry.id   AF-A0A3R9I595-F1
#
_cell.length_a   1.000
_cell.length_b   1.000
_cell.length_c   1.000
_cell.angle_alpha   90.00
_cell.angle_beta   90.00
_cell.angle_gamma   90.00
#
_symmetry.space_group_name_H-M   'P 1'
#
loop_
_entity.id
_entity.type
_entity.pdbx_description
1 polymer ?
#
loop_
_entity_poly.entity_id
_entity_poly.type
_entity_poly.pdbx_seq_one_letter_code
_entity_poly.pdbx_strand_id
1 'polypeptide(L)'
;MKKSKKILVTSLATATLGLISFADTTEAFPFSAQHVSAQEKDVSKNGKIVKENTTSAPNQAEKPKTPAQNPAEKSKTPAQNPAEKSKTPAQNPAEKPKTPAQNPAEKTKTPAPKLAPKPAPKPAPKPAPKPTPKPAPKPALKPAPKPAPKPAPKPAPKPTPKPAPKPAPKPAPKPAPKPAPKPAEKAKETTPKQDKSQSKVQSGWVGNYYLKSDGKRAKNEWVDGGRYYVDSDGKKVKSDWIYDKNHGSYYYLTAEGSSARNKWVGNYYLKSDGKMAKNEWVDGGRYYVESDGKMARDKWVDGGRHYVDYDGVRQPKLDGKQYNAALNKAKSYNSVLHMSKKDLYNQLTWNGFSSSVAQYAIDHLNADYKANALITAREYRKNNHLSKTEIYEWLTSSYVGKFTKEEANYAIQKLNLPSEGSQARNKWVGNYYFKSDGKMAKNEWVDGGRYYVDSEGKMVRGKWVDGGRYYVESDGKMARDKWVDGGRHYVGYDGVRQPKLDGKQYNAALNKAKSYNSVLHMSKKDLYNQLTWNGFSSSAAQYAIDHLNADYKANALITAREYRKNNHLSKTEIYEWLTSSYVGKFTKEEANYAIQHLGD
;
A
#
# COMPACT_ATOMS: atom_id res chain seq x y z
N MET A 1 26.21 2.16 -70.72
CA MET A 1 25.66 0.91 -71.31
C MET A 1 24.98 0.07 -70.21
N LYS A 2 24.23 -0.97 -70.60
CA LYS A 2 23.37 -1.86 -69.77
C LYS A 2 22.12 -1.18 -69.17
N LYS A 3 20.99 -1.84 -69.40
CA LYS A 3 19.63 -1.49 -68.93
C LYS A 3 19.27 -2.39 -67.73
N SER A 4 18.29 -2.00 -66.93
CA SER A 4 17.42 -2.98 -66.26
C SER A 4 15.98 -2.45 -66.15
N LYS A 5 15.00 -3.34 -65.94
CA LYS A 5 13.58 -3.11 -66.28
C LYS A 5 12.68 -2.77 -65.08
N LYS A 6 11.50 -2.20 -65.40
CA LYS A 6 10.33 -2.06 -64.53
C LYS A 6 9.94 -3.39 -63.85
N ILE A 7 9.41 -3.30 -62.63
CA ILE A 7 8.14 -3.96 -62.28
C ILE A 7 7.24 -2.86 -61.69
N LEU A 8 5.93 -2.93 -61.96
CA LEU A 8 4.90 -2.02 -61.47
C LEU A 8 3.78 -2.88 -60.90
N VAL A 9 3.39 -2.63 -59.64
CA VAL A 9 2.32 -3.37 -58.97
C VAL A 9 1.24 -2.38 -58.53
N THR A 10 0.12 -2.42 -59.23
CA THR A 10 -1.10 -1.69 -58.86
C THR A 10 -1.96 -2.59 -57.98
N SER A 11 -2.52 -2.05 -56.89
CA SER A 11 -3.66 -2.68 -56.21
C SER A 11 -4.76 -1.66 -55.97
N LEU A 12 -6.00 -2.02 -56.34
CA LEU A 12 -7.18 -1.24 -56.03
C LEU A 12 -7.51 -1.37 -54.54
N ALA A 13 -7.96 -0.28 -53.93
CA ALA A 13 -8.76 -0.30 -52.72
C ALA A 13 -10.08 0.42 -53.03
N THR A 14 -11.20 -0.31 -52.97
CA THR A 14 -12.53 0.19 -53.30
C THR A 14 -13.12 1.01 -52.15
N ALA A 15 -13.69 2.17 -52.46
CA ALA A 15 -14.40 3.01 -51.50
C ALA A 15 -15.89 2.62 -51.45
N THR A 16 -16.36 2.14 -50.30
CA THR A 16 -17.78 1.90 -50.02
C THR A 16 -18.36 3.09 -49.25
N LEU A 17 -19.26 3.86 -49.88
CA LEU A 17 -20.06 4.84 -49.15
C LEU A 17 -21.14 4.13 -48.33
N GLY A 18 -21.09 4.27 -47.01
CA GLY A 18 -22.19 3.90 -46.12
C GLY A 18 -23.12 5.09 -45.91
N LEU A 19 -24.29 5.05 -46.55
CA LEU A 19 -25.42 5.93 -46.19
C LEU A 19 -25.99 5.48 -44.84
N ILE A 20 -26.08 6.39 -43.87
CA ILE A 20 -26.87 6.23 -42.65
C ILE A 20 -27.73 7.48 -42.48
N SER A 21 -29.03 7.27 -42.30
CA SER A 21 -30.04 8.32 -42.17
C SER A 21 -29.99 9.02 -40.81
N PHE A 22 -30.24 10.33 -40.81
CA PHE A 22 -30.65 11.04 -39.60
C PHE A 22 -32.06 10.59 -39.18
N ALA A 23 -32.28 10.47 -37.88
CA ALA A 23 -33.59 10.39 -37.24
C ALA A 23 -33.54 11.21 -35.96
N ASP A 24 -34.59 11.99 -35.70
CA ASP A 24 -34.68 12.83 -34.50
C ASP A 24 -34.71 12.00 -33.21
N THR A 25 -34.15 12.54 -32.13
CA THR A 25 -34.62 12.23 -30.78
C THR A 25 -34.38 13.42 -29.86
N THR A 26 -35.46 14.15 -29.55
CA THR A 26 -35.45 15.22 -28.56
C THR A 26 -35.52 14.65 -27.15
N GLU A 27 -34.44 14.75 -26.36
CA GLU A 27 -34.52 14.65 -24.90
C GLU A 27 -33.77 15.81 -24.24
N ALA A 28 -34.48 16.53 -23.36
CA ALA A 28 -33.92 17.61 -22.54
C ALA A 28 -33.69 17.10 -21.12
N PHE A 29 -32.50 17.33 -20.57
CA PHE A 29 -32.21 17.11 -19.15
C PHE A 29 -31.57 18.36 -18.51
N PRO A 30 -32.03 18.77 -17.31
CA PRO A 30 -31.61 20.04 -16.71
C PRO A 30 -30.30 19.91 -15.92
N PHE A 31 -29.42 20.89 -16.04
CA PHE A 31 -28.29 21.09 -15.13
C PHE A 31 -28.58 22.23 -14.15
N SER A 32 -28.70 21.90 -12.86
CA SER A 32 -28.80 22.88 -11.78
C SER A 32 -27.40 23.29 -11.32
N ALA A 33 -27.03 24.56 -11.54
CA ALA A 33 -25.75 25.11 -11.09
C ALA A 33 -25.88 25.67 -9.67
N GLN A 34 -25.25 25.00 -8.69
CA GLN A 34 -25.11 25.56 -7.35
C GLN A 34 -23.91 26.51 -7.30
N HIS A 35 -24.16 27.78 -6.96
CA HIS A 35 -23.10 28.76 -6.75
C HIS A 35 -22.27 28.41 -5.52
N VAL A 36 -20.94 28.38 -5.68
CA VAL A 36 -19.97 28.49 -4.59
C VAL A 36 -19.29 29.84 -4.73
N SER A 37 -19.45 30.70 -3.71
CA SER A 37 -18.81 32.01 -3.67
C SER A 37 -17.49 31.92 -2.89
N ALA A 38 -16.43 32.52 -3.42
CA ALA A 38 -15.15 32.68 -2.75
C ALA A 38 -14.75 34.17 -2.83
N GLN A 39 -14.46 34.77 -1.67
CA GLN A 39 -13.98 36.14 -1.59
C GLN A 39 -12.44 36.15 -1.69
N GLU A 40 -11.89 36.76 -2.72
CA GLU A 40 -10.52 37.29 -2.67
C GLU A 40 -10.56 38.71 -2.07
N LYS A 41 -9.48 39.11 -1.40
CA LYS A 41 -9.35 40.43 -0.76
C LYS A 41 -8.37 41.30 -1.52
N ASP A 42 -8.72 42.57 -1.70
CA ASP A 42 -7.83 43.59 -2.23
C ASP A 42 -6.56 43.77 -1.39
N VAL A 43 -5.44 44.02 -2.08
CA VAL A 43 -4.28 44.73 -1.53
C VAL A 43 -3.92 45.84 -2.50
N SER A 44 -4.04 47.09 -2.04
CA SER A 44 -3.86 48.26 -2.90
C SER A 44 -2.39 48.53 -3.24
N LYS A 45 -2.14 49.09 -4.43
CA LYS A 45 -0.86 49.69 -4.79
C LYS A 45 -0.80 51.13 -4.28
N ASN A 46 0.35 51.54 -3.77
CA ASN A 46 0.77 52.94 -3.82
C ASN A 46 2.30 52.98 -3.95
N GLY A 47 2.82 53.92 -4.73
CA GLY A 47 4.26 54.08 -4.97
C GLY A 47 4.67 55.54 -5.00
N LYS A 48 5.96 55.82 -4.80
CA LYS A 48 6.56 57.14 -5.00
C LYS A 48 8.01 57.00 -5.46
N ILE A 49 8.53 58.01 -6.16
CA ILE A 49 9.72 57.94 -7.03
C ILE A 49 10.77 58.98 -6.62
N VAL A 50 12.04 58.54 -6.50
CA VAL A 50 13.31 59.30 -6.62
C VAL A 50 14.32 58.23 -7.10
N LYS A 51 15.02 58.30 -8.27
CA LYS A 51 16.27 59.07 -8.57
C LYS A 51 17.37 58.85 -7.50
N GLU A 52 18.68 58.70 -7.74
CA GLU A 52 19.58 58.50 -8.92
C GLU A 52 21.00 58.19 -8.34
N ASN A 53 22.07 57.71 -9.01
CA ASN A 53 22.43 57.37 -10.41
C ASN A 53 23.66 56.40 -10.45
N THR A 54 24.21 56.14 -11.64
CA THR A 54 25.63 55.77 -11.98
C THR A 54 26.27 54.43 -11.52
N THR A 55 26.37 53.50 -12.49
CA THR A 55 27.63 52.96 -13.06
C THR A 55 28.71 52.33 -12.15
N SER A 56 28.86 50.99 -12.20
CA SER A 56 30.05 50.28 -12.74
C SER A 56 29.92 48.74 -12.65
N ALA A 57 30.69 48.02 -13.50
CA ALA A 57 30.81 46.56 -13.57
C ALA A 57 32.28 46.22 -14.00
N PRO A 58 32.72 44.97 -14.27
CA PRO A 58 32.06 43.65 -14.17
C PRO A 58 32.97 42.55 -13.53
N ASN A 59 32.71 41.27 -13.86
CA ASN A 59 33.62 40.10 -13.83
C ASN A 59 33.89 39.42 -12.46
N GLN A 60 33.44 38.16 -12.30
CA GLN A 60 34.12 36.89 -12.62
C GLN A 60 35.25 36.57 -11.61
N ALA A 61 35.11 35.61 -10.68
CA ALA A 61 34.78 34.18 -10.76
C ALA A 61 35.98 33.29 -11.09
N GLU A 62 36.41 32.47 -10.12
CA GLU A 62 37.12 31.23 -10.39
C GLU A 62 36.95 30.17 -9.27
N LYS A 63 37.38 28.94 -9.60
CA LYS A 63 37.31 27.66 -8.85
C LYS A 63 38.55 26.86 -9.33
N PRO A 64 38.89 25.65 -8.85
CA PRO A 64 38.59 24.95 -7.57
C PRO A 64 39.90 24.47 -6.87
N LYS A 65 39.79 23.78 -5.72
CA LYS A 65 40.36 22.41 -5.49
C LYS A 65 40.25 21.94 -4.03
N THR A 66 39.91 20.67 -3.87
CA THR A 66 40.19 19.78 -2.71
C THR A 66 41.50 19.01 -3.00
N PRO A 67 42.21 18.34 -2.04
CA PRO A 67 41.66 17.23 -1.23
C PRO A 67 42.26 16.94 0.19
N ALA A 68 41.54 16.10 0.95
CA ALA A 68 42.00 15.29 2.12
C ALA A 68 42.49 16.07 3.38
N GLN A 69 42.51 15.55 4.61
CA GLN A 69 42.51 14.16 5.13
C GLN A 69 41.61 13.97 6.38
N ASN A 70 41.60 12.75 6.94
CA ASN A 70 41.01 12.32 8.22
C ASN A 70 41.96 11.22 8.78
N PRO A 71 42.28 11.12 10.08
CA PRO A 71 41.48 10.28 11.00
C PRO A 71 41.54 10.61 12.53
N ALA A 72 40.67 9.94 13.31
CA ALA A 72 40.83 9.60 14.74
C ALA A 72 40.75 10.75 15.79
N GLU A 73 40.51 10.52 17.10
CA GLU A 73 40.41 9.27 17.89
C GLU A 73 39.33 9.29 19.04
N LYS A 74 39.35 8.21 19.84
CA LYS A 74 38.67 7.89 21.13
C LYS A 74 38.86 8.95 22.25
N SER A 75 38.23 8.94 23.44
CA SER A 75 37.02 8.33 24.07
C SER A 75 37.01 8.69 25.58
N LYS A 76 35.85 8.66 26.28
CA LYS A 76 35.63 8.06 27.64
C LYS A 76 34.38 8.60 28.36
N THR A 77 33.75 7.72 29.15
CA THR A 77 32.92 8.04 30.32
C THR A 77 33.72 7.65 31.59
N PRO A 78 33.40 8.19 32.78
CA PRO A 78 32.59 7.41 33.73
C PRO A 78 31.57 8.25 34.51
N ALA A 79 30.85 7.64 35.46
CA ALA A 79 29.79 8.26 36.25
C ALA A 79 29.93 7.96 37.74
N GLN A 80 29.31 8.76 38.63
CA GLN A 80 28.76 8.29 39.90
C GLN A 80 27.74 9.28 40.53
N ASN A 81 27.07 8.82 41.58
CA ASN A 81 25.96 9.44 42.32
C ASN A 81 26.38 9.53 43.82
N PRO A 82 25.69 10.26 44.74
CA PRO A 82 24.45 9.72 45.35
C PRO A 82 23.40 10.79 45.76
N ALA A 83 22.34 10.36 46.45
CA ALA A 83 21.10 11.12 46.72
C ALA A 83 20.82 11.41 48.21
N GLU A 84 19.87 12.32 48.51
CA GLU A 84 19.12 12.29 49.78
C GLU A 84 17.63 12.72 49.71
N LYS A 85 17.00 13.04 50.86
CA LYS A 85 15.55 12.88 51.20
C LYS A 85 14.99 14.17 51.89
N SER A 86 13.76 14.36 52.39
CA SER A 86 12.62 13.47 52.78
C SER A 86 11.24 14.20 52.85
N LYS A 87 10.14 13.43 52.74
CA LYS A 87 8.84 13.50 53.49
C LYS A 87 7.82 14.67 53.32
N THR A 88 6.55 14.25 53.33
CA THR A 88 5.27 14.99 53.46
C THR A 88 4.77 15.00 54.93
N PRO A 89 3.73 15.79 55.31
CA PRO A 89 2.33 15.27 55.35
C PRO A 89 1.25 16.31 54.88
N ALA A 90 -0.03 16.11 55.22
CA ALA A 90 -1.19 16.67 54.49
C ALA A 90 -2.42 17.07 55.36
N GLN A 91 -3.50 17.50 54.66
CA GLN A 91 -4.94 17.64 55.05
C GLN A 91 -5.49 19.00 55.57
N ASN A 92 -6.35 19.63 54.74
CA ASN A 92 -7.77 20.06 54.96
C ASN A 92 -8.21 20.90 56.20
N PRO A 93 -9.43 21.52 56.21
CA PRO A 93 -10.46 21.66 55.16
C PRO A 93 -11.02 23.11 54.95
N ALA A 94 -12.09 23.19 54.13
CA ALA A 94 -12.82 24.33 53.58
C ALA A 94 -13.43 25.41 54.52
N GLU A 95 -13.71 26.59 53.94
CA GLU A 95 -14.89 27.42 54.31
C GLU A 95 -15.40 28.38 53.20
N LYS A 96 -16.63 28.90 53.38
CA LYS A 96 -17.45 29.85 52.57
C LYS A 96 -18.56 30.36 53.52
N PRO A 97 -19.29 31.50 53.36
CA PRO A 97 -19.28 32.55 52.32
C PRO A 97 -19.34 34.02 52.87
N LYS A 98 -19.48 35.04 51.99
CA LYS A 98 -20.56 36.09 52.02
C LYS A 98 -20.36 37.23 50.99
N THR A 99 -21.41 38.04 50.80
CA THR A 99 -21.50 39.25 49.96
C THR A 99 -22.17 40.39 50.74
N PRO A 100 -21.77 41.66 50.52
CA PRO A 100 -22.71 42.81 50.36
C PRO A 100 -22.41 43.60 49.05
N ALA A 101 -23.30 44.36 48.36
CA ALA A 101 -24.41 45.29 48.70
C ALA A 101 -23.93 46.69 49.18
N GLN A 102 -24.48 47.86 48.78
CA GLN A 102 -25.72 48.27 48.05
C GLN A 102 -25.40 49.04 46.72
N ASN A 103 -26.27 49.70 45.91
CA ASN A 103 -27.65 50.27 45.97
C ASN A 103 -27.79 51.60 46.79
N PRO A 104 -28.66 52.60 46.47
CA PRO A 104 -29.68 52.75 45.39
C PRO A 104 -29.13 53.52 44.16
N ALA A 105 -29.65 54.59 43.50
CA ALA A 105 -30.79 55.55 43.62
C ALA A 105 -30.94 56.35 42.26
N GLU A 106 -31.88 57.26 41.94
CA GLU A 106 -33.14 57.81 42.52
C GLU A 106 -33.93 58.63 41.44
N LYS A 107 -35.18 59.05 41.71
CA LYS A 107 -36.05 60.09 41.06
C LYS A 107 -36.69 59.80 39.68
N THR A 108 -38.00 60.05 39.41
CA THR A 108 -39.21 60.30 40.26
C THR A 108 -40.54 60.17 39.47
N LYS A 109 -41.61 59.61 40.09
CA LYS A 109 -43.09 59.87 39.99
C LYS A 109 -43.79 59.89 38.58
N THR A 110 -44.84 59.12 38.19
CA THR A 110 -46.17 58.72 38.78
C THR A 110 -47.27 59.81 38.58
N PRO A 111 -48.49 59.57 38.00
CA PRO A 111 -49.46 58.50 38.35
C PRO A 111 -50.40 57.84 37.27
N ALA A 112 -50.88 56.61 37.59
CA ALA A 112 -52.24 55.98 37.48
C ALA A 112 -53.28 56.26 36.34
N PRO A 113 -54.35 55.43 36.16
CA PRO A 113 -54.37 53.96 35.98
C PRO A 113 -55.39 53.45 34.90
N LYS A 114 -55.13 52.32 34.20
CA LYS A 114 -56.22 51.56 33.52
C LYS A 114 -55.93 50.07 33.21
N LEU A 115 -56.90 49.23 33.56
CA LEU A 115 -57.27 47.87 33.10
C LEU A 115 -56.21 46.97 32.39
N ALA A 116 -56.02 45.77 32.93
CA ALA A 116 -55.15 44.74 32.35
C ALA A 116 -55.83 43.91 31.23
N PRO A 117 -55.19 43.73 30.06
CA PRO A 117 -55.63 42.77 29.04
C PRO A 117 -55.11 41.34 29.31
N LYS A 118 -55.93 40.36 28.92
CA LYS A 118 -55.71 38.91 29.12
C LYS A 118 -54.57 38.37 28.23
N PRO A 119 -53.69 37.47 28.70
CA PRO A 119 -52.66 36.85 27.86
C PRO A 119 -53.25 36.11 26.65
N ALA A 120 -52.64 36.28 25.47
CA ALA A 120 -53.06 35.64 24.23
C ALA A 120 -52.77 34.12 24.24
N PRO A 121 -53.60 33.29 23.57
CA PRO A 121 -53.42 31.85 23.53
C PRO A 121 -52.16 31.45 22.75
N LYS A 122 -51.44 30.45 23.26
CA LYS A 122 -50.24 29.89 22.64
C LYS A 122 -50.60 29.14 21.34
N PRO A 123 -49.85 29.28 20.23
CA PRO A 123 -50.14 28.59 18.98
C PRO A 123 -50.21 27.06 19.13
N ALA A 124 -51.18 26.44 18.44
CA ALA A 124 -51.36 25.00 18.46
C ALA A 124 -50.21 24.25 17.74
N PRO A 125 -49.84 23.03 18.18
CA PRO A 125 -48.84 22.22 17.48
C PRO A 125 -49.24 21.90 16.04
N LYS A 126 -48.29 22.02 15.11
CA LYS A 126 -48.47 21.65 13.71
C LYS A 126 -48.74 20.15 13.59
N PRO A 127 -49.72 19.68 12.78
CA PRO A 127 -50.02 18.27 12.62
C PRO A 127 -48.80 17.44 12.19
N ALA A 128 -48.65 16.24 12.75
CA ALA A 128 -47.59 15.31 12.39
C ALA A 128 -47.74 14.83 10.93
N PRO A 129 -46.63 14.64 10.19
CA PRO A 129 -46.70 14.16 8.81
C PRO A 129 -47.28 12.74 8.75
N LYS A 130 -48.27 12.55 7.86
CA LYS A 130 -48.91 11.26 7.61
C LYS A 130 -47.85 10.25 7.10
N PRO A 131 -47.80 9.01 7.61
CA PRO A 131 -46.78 8.05 7.20
C PRO A 131 -46.88 7.73 5.71
N THR A 132 -45.73 7.75 5.02
CA THR A 132 -45.64 7.44 3.60
C THR A 132 -45.89 5.95 3.33
N PRO A 133 -46.58 5.59 2.23
CA PRO A 133 -46.76 4.19 1.85
C PRO A 133 -45.43 3.46 1.68
N LYS A 134 -45.32 2.28 2.30
CA LYS A 134 -44.16 1.40 2.17
C LYS A 134 -44.02 0.94 0.71
N PRO A 135 -42.85 1.08 0.06
CA PRO A 135 -42.64 0.61 -1.31
C PRO A 135 -42.96 -0.89 -1.44
N ALA A 136 -43.67 -1.25 -2.50
CA ALA A 136 -43.96 -2.65 -2.81
C ALA A 136 -42.66 -3.45 -3.05
N PRO A 137 -42.57 -4.72 -2.61
CA PRO A 137 -41.38 -5.52 -2.82
C PRO A 137 -41.15 -5.73 -4.33
N LYS A 138 -39.96 -5.33 -4.80
CA LYS A 138 -39.56 -5.48 -6.20
C LYS A 138 -39.55 -6.98 -6.59
N PRO A 139 -40.08 -7.38 -7.75
CA PRO A 139 -40.13 -8.78 -8.15
C PRO A 139 -38.78 -9.47 -8.04
N ALA A 140 -38.76 -10.66 -7.43
CA ALA A 140 -37.53 -11.41 -7.23
C ALA A 140 -36.94 -11.82 -8.59
N LEU A 141 -35.70 -11.41 -8.86
CA LEU A 141 -34.99 -11.84 -10.05
C LEU A 141 -34.79 -13.37 -9.99
N LYS A 142 -35.33 -14.07 -10.99
CA LYS A 142 -35.20 -15.52 -11.15
C LYS A 142 -33.71 -15.91 -11.06
N PRO A 143 -33.31 -16.88 -10.22
CA PRO A 143 -31.90 -17.24 -10.08
C PRO A 143 -31.26 -17.56 -11.42
N ALA A 144 -30.11 -16.93 -11.70
CA ALA A 144 -29.34 -17.22 -12.90
C ALA A 144 -28.96 -18.72 -12.91
N PRO A 145 -29.00 -19.40 -14.07
CA PRO A 145 -28.62 -20.80 -14.16
C PRO A 145 -27.24 -21.04 -13.55
N LYS A 146 -27.15 -21.99 -12.61
CA LYS A 146 -25.90 -22.36 -11.96
C LYS A 146 -24.87 -22.74 -13.04
N PRO A 147 -23.68 -22.12 -13.09
CA PRO A 147 -22.67 -22.47 -14.08
C PRO A 147 -22.40 -23.97 -14.06
N ALA A 148 -22.39 -24.59 -15.24
CA ALA A 148 -22.13 -26.01 -15.38
C ALA A 148 -20.80 -26.37 -14.70
N PRO A 149 -20.71 -27.48 -13.95
CA PRO A 149 -19.47 -27.89 -13.31
C PRO A 149 -18.35 -27.96 -14.34
N LYS A 150 -17.31 -27.13 -14.17
CA LYS A 150 -16.13 -27.17 -15.02
C LYS A 150 -15.56 -28.59 -14.98
N PRO A 151 -15.29 -29.25 -16.13
CA PRO A 151 -14.81 -30.62 -16.15
C PRO A 151 -13.65 -30.82 -15.18
N ALA A 152 -13.74 -31.85 -14.33
CA ALA A 152 -12.70 -32.14 -13.36
C ALA A 152 -11.36 -32.31 -14.07
N PRO A 153 -10.27 -31.64 -13.62
CA PRO A 153 -8.98 -31.80 -14.26
C PRO A 153 -8.59 -33.28 -14.20
N LYS A 154 -8.29 -33.85 -15.38
CA LYS A 154 -7.90 -35.26 -15.52
C LYS A 154 -6.79 -35.57 -14.51
N PRO A 155 -6.88 -36.66 -13.71
CA PRO A 155 -5.91 -36.94 -12.66
C PRO A 155 -4.49 -36.85 -13.19
N ALA A 156 -3.66 -36.04 -12.54
CA ALA A 156 -2.26 -35.89 -12.93
C ALA A 156 -1.59 -37.27 -12.92
N PRO A 157 -0.78 -37.62 -13.93
CA PRO A 157 -0.09 -38.91 -13.97
C PRO A 157 0.72 -39.08 -12.69
N LYS A 158 0.50 -40.22 -12.01
CA LYS A 158 1.13 -40.55 -10.73
C LYS A 158 2.65 -40.31 -10.84
N PRO A 159 3.26 -39.47 -9.98
CA PRO A 159 4.69 -39.20 -10.06
C PRO A 159 5.49 -40.49 -10.10
N THR A 160 6.30 -40.67 -11.13
CA THR A 160 7.28 -41.76 -11.19
C THR A 160 8.19 -41.65 -9.97
N PRO A 161 8.48 -42.76 -9.26
CA PRO A 161 9.33 -42.71 -8.08
C PRO A 161 10.67 -42.05 -8.42
N LYS A 162 10.97 -40.92 -7.77
CA LYS A 162 12.25 -40.24 -7.91
C LYS A 162 13.36 -41.23 -7.51
N PRO A 163 14.41 -41.45 -8.33
CA PRO A 163 15.51 -42.34 -7.98
C PRO A 163 16.07 -41.99 -6.59
N ALA A 164 16.32 -43.02 -5.79
CA ALA A 164 16.76 -42.86 -4.40
C ALA A 164 18.02 -41.98 -4.34
N PRO A 165 18.09 -40.98 -3.45
CA PRO A 165 19.30 -40.19 -3.25
C PRO A 165 20.49 -41.11 -2.96
N LYS A 166 21.56 -40.99 -3.76
CA LYS A 166 22.81 -41.72 -3.52
C LYS A 166 23.30 -41.42 -2.09
N PRO A 167 23.71 -42.42 -1.29
CA PRO A 167 24.10 -42.19 0.09
C PRO A 167 25.13 -41.07 0.24
N ALA A 168 24.89 -40.17 1.20
CA ALA A 168 25.79 -39.07 1.48
C ALA A 168 27.17 -39.60 1.92
N PRO A 169 28.29 -38.94 1.54
CA PRO A 169 29.62 -39.30 2.03
C PRO A 169 29.67 -39.33 3.56
N LYS A 170 30.33 -40.36 4.10
CA LYS A 170 30.50 -40.55 5.55
C LYS A 170 31.18 -39.31 6.17
N PRO A 171 30.62 -38.71 7.24
CA PRO A 171 31.27 -37.59 7.93
C PRO A 171 32.69 -37.93 8.37
N ALA A 172 33.61 -36.98 8.19
CA ALA A 172 35.01 -37.15 8.59
C ALA A 172 35.12 -37.36 10.11
N PRO A 173 36.05 -38.22 10.59
CA PRO A 173 36.23 -38.46 12.02
C PRO A 173 36.69 -37.19 12.74
N LYS A 174 36.06 -36.89 13.87
CA LYS A 174 36.43 -35.76 14.74
C LYS A 174 37.80 -36.04 15.41
N PRO A 175 38.69 -35.05 15.59
CA PRO A 175 39.99 -35.25 16.23
C PRO A 175 39.89 -35.87 17.63
N ALA A 176 40.84 -36.77 17.95
CA ALA A 176 40.88 -37.49 19.21
C ALA A 176 41.38 -36.62 20.38
N PRO A 177 40.88 -36.82 21.61
CA PRO A 177 41.46 -36.23 22.82
C PRO A 177 42.91 -36.70 23.07
N LYS A 178 43.71 -35.82 23.66
CA LYS A 178 45.14 -36.04 23.97
C LYS A 178 45.33 -37.00 25.18
N PRO A 179 46.24 -37.99 25.14
CA PRO A 179 46.40 -38.98 26.20
C PRO A 179 47.47 -38.62 27.25
N ALA A 180 47.23 -39.03 28.51
CA ALA A 180 48.24 -39.28 29.56
C ALA A 180 47.55 -39.94 30.80
N PRO A 181 48.24 -40.73 31.64
CA PRO A 181 49.43 -41.57 31.40
C PRO A 181 49.22 -43.08 31.73
N LYS A 182 50.18 -43.93 31.37
CA LYS A 182 50.32 -45.35 31.81
C LYS A 182 51.18 -45.40 33.11
N PRO A 183 51.19 -46.48 33.93
CA PRO A 183 51.66 -47.84 33.59
C PRO A 183 50.66 -48.96 33.99
N ALA A 184 50.86 -50.27 33.78
CA ALA A 184 52.04 -51.04 33.38
C ALA A 184 51.73 -52.14 32.33
N GLU A 185 52.70 -53.02 32.05
CA GLU A 185 52.53 -54.32 31.38
C GLU A 185 52.30 -55.43 32.45
N LYS A 186 52.10 -56.74 32.20
CA LYS A 186 52.36 -57.69 31.09
C LYS A 186 51.32 -58.85 31.25
N ALA A 187 51.11 -59.85 30.38
CA ALA A 187 51.93 -60.40 29.30
C ALA A 187 51.11 -61.13 28.20
N LYS A 188 51.84 -61.53 27.15
CA LYS A 188 51.59 -62.57 26.13
C LYS A 188 50.21 -63.26 26.02
N GLU A 189 49.58 -63.05 24.87
CA GLU A 189 49.53 -64.04 23.78
C GLU A 189 49.30 -65.52 24.15
N THR A 190 48.13 -66.07 23.79
CA THR A 190 47.99 -67.23 22.90
C THR A 190 46.52 -67.53 22.57
N THR A 191 46.28 -68.03 21.35
CA THR A 191 45.00 -68.64 20.97
C THR A 191 45.13 -70.16 21.08
N PRO A 192 44.30 -70.86 21.88
CA PRO A 192 44.05 -72.28 21.69
C PRO A 192 42.69 -72.52 21.03
N LYS A 193 42.58 -73.65 20.31
CA LYS A 193 41.34 -74.11 19.68
C LYS A 193 40.43 -74.79 20.71
N GLN A 194 39.13 -74.73 20.42
CA GLN A 194 38.10 -75.72 20.76
C GLN A 194 38.59 -77.00 21.45
N ASP A 195 38.18 -77.20 22.71
CA ASP A 195 38.18 -78.49 23.39
C ASP A 195 36.77 -78.79 23.95
N LYS A 196 36.42 -80.07 24.09
CA LYS A 196 35.12 -80.56 24.59
C LYS A 196 35.25 -81.01 26.04
N SER A 197 35.02 -80.11 26.97
CA SER A 197 34.69 -80.45 28.37
C SER A 197 33.77 -79.41 29.01
N GLN A 198 33.06 -79.81 30.06
CA GLN A 198 31.90 -79.10 30.61
C GLN A 198 32.24 -77.72 31.18
N SER A 199 32.17 -76.67 30.36
CA SER A 199 32.13 -75.29 30.82
C SER A 199 30.69 -74.88 31.17
N LYS A 200 30.52 -74.27 32.34
CA LYS A 200 29.22 -73.80 32.85
C LYS A 200 28.77 -72.56 32.06
N VAL A 201 28.01 -72.77 30.99
CA VAL A 201 27.66 -71.76 29.98
C VAL A 201 27.09 -70.49 30.61
N GLN A 202 27.87 -69.42 30.62
CA GLN A 202 27.42 -68.10 31.03
C GLN A 202 26.56 -67.50 29.91
N SER A 203 25.36 -67.02 30.26
CA SER A 203 24.42 -66.43 29.31
C SER A 203 24.92 -65.08 28.80
N GLY A 204 24.93 -64.88 27.47
CA GLY A 204 25.60 -63.72 26.86
C GLY A 204 25.23 -63.46 25.41
N TRP A 205 25.74 -62.35 24.88
CA TRP A 205 25.53 -61.93 23.49
C TRP A 205 26.51 -62.59 22.53
N VAL A 206 25.99 -63.26 21.50
CA VAL A 206 26.75 -63.77 20.35
C VAL A 206 26.25 -63.05 19.10
N GLY A 207 26.96 -61.99 18.71
CA GLY A 207 26.52 -61.07 17.68
C GLY A 207 25.21 -60.37 18.05
N ASN A 208 24.19 -60.49 17.20
CA ASN A 208 22.85 -59.93 17.45
C ASN A 208 21.92 -60.86 18.25
N TYR A 209 22.38 -62.05 18.65
CA TYR A 209 21.57 -63.06 19.35
C TYR A 209 22.01 -63.21 20.81
N TYR A 210 21.07 -63.55 21.71
CA TYR A 210 21.39 -63.87 23.11
C TYR A 210 21.30 -65.38 23.34
N LEU A 211 22.33 -65.97 23.95
CA LEU A 211 22.33 -67.36 24.41
C LEU A 211 22.05 -67.39 25.91
N LYS A 212 21.12 -68.26 26.31
CA LYS A 212 20.77 -68.50 27.72
C LYS A 212 21.72 -69.55 28.31
N SER A 213 21.66 -69.75 29.62
CA SER A 213 22.56 -70.67 30.36
C SER A 213 22.37 -72.15 30.02
N ASP A 214 21.26 -72.51 29.35
CA ASP A 214 21.02 -73.83 28.77
C ASP A 214 21.56 -73.96 27.32
N GLY A 215 22.34 -72.98 26.87
CA GLY A 215 22.90 -72.88 25.52
C GLY A 215 21.89 -72.49 24.43
N LYS A 216 20.60 -72.38 24.75
CA LYS A 216 19.56 -72.08 23.74
C LYS A 216 19.49 -70.59 23.45
N ARG A 217 19.12 -70.27 22.20
CA ARG A 217 18.87 -68.90 21.74
C ARG A 217 17.58 -68.36 22.35
N ALA A 218 17.63 -67.19 22.96
CA ALA A 218 16.44 -66.50 23.46
C ALA A 218 15.53 -66.04 22.30
N LYS A 219 14.21 -65.99 22.52
CA LYS A 219 13.19 -65.58 21.52
C LYS A 219 11.96 -64.96 22.20
N ASN A 220 11.43 -63.86 21.64
CA ASN A 220 10.26 -63.13 22.13
C ASN A 220 10.32 -62.79 23.64
N GLU A 221 11.52 -62.55 24.18
CA GLU A 221 11.75 -62.44 25.62
C GLU A 221 12.73 -61.31 25.95
N TRP A 222 12.60 -60.80 27.17
CA TRP A 222 13.55 -59.86 27.76
C TRP A 222 14.80 -60.61 28.24
N VAL A 223 15.97 -60.07 27.91
CA VAL A 223 17.26 -60.68 28.24
C VAL A 223 18.17 -59.68 28.96
N ASP A 224 19.28 -60.18 29.52
CA ASP A 224 20.38 -59.35 30.01
C ASP A 224 19.90 -58.30 31.06
N GLY A 225 19.22 -58.79 32.10
CA GLY A 225 18.66 -57.97 33.19
C GLY A 225 17.42 -57.17 32.81
N GLY A 226 16.67 -57.59 31.78
CA GLY A 226 15.53 -56.82 31.26
C GLY A 226 15.96 -55.53 30.54
N ARG A 227 17.22 -55.46 30.09
CA ARG A 227 17.77 -54.29 29.41
C ARG A 227 17.58 -54.32 27.91
N TYR A 228 17.36 -55.49 27.32
CA TYR A 228 17.21 -55.69 25.87
C TYR A 228 16.07 -56.67 25.60
N TYR A 229 15.40 -56.53 24.46
CA TYR A 229 14.40 -57.49 23.98
C TYR A 229 14.90 -58.19 22.71
N VAL A 230 14.53 -59.47 22.54
CA VAL A 230 14.80 -60.23 21.32
C VAL A 230 13.50 -60.69 20.64
N ASP A 231 13.47 -60.61 19.32
CA ASP A 231 12.30 -60.93 18.50
C ASP A 231 12.03 -62.45 18.37
N SER A 232 11.11 -62.85 17.49
CA SER A 232 10.77 -64.26 17.22
C SER A 232 11.90 -65.05 16.55
N ASP A 233 12.82 -64.36 15.87
CA ASP A 233 14.10 -64.90 15.40
C ASP A 233 15.18 -64.89 16.49
N GLY A 234 14.95 -64.24 17.63
CA GLY A 234 15.92 -64.08 18.71
C GLY A 234 16.95 -62.99 18.46
N LYS A 235 16.72 -62.11 17.47
CA LYS A 235 17.58 -60.96 17.15
C LYS A 235 17.29 -59.81 18.11
N LYS A 236 18.31 -59.09 18.53
CA LYS A 236 18.20 -57.85 19.33
C LYS A 236 17.39 -56.78 18.57
N VAL A 237 16.24 -56.40 19.13
CA VAL A 237 15.40 -55.30 18.61
C VAL A 237 16.08 -53.96 18.84
N LYS A 238 15.94 -53.03 17.88
CA LYS A 238 16.57 -51.70 17.87
C LYS A 238 15.67 -50.66 17.21
N SER A 239 15.63 -49.46 17.79
CA SER A 239 14.84 -48.30 17.32
C SER A 239 13.36 -48.58 17.08
N ASP A 240 12.74 -49.43 17.91
CA ASP A 240 11.38 -49.95 17.68
C ASP A 240 10.57 -50.11 18.98
N TRP A 241 9.25 -50.17 18.83
CA TRP A 241 8.27 -50.31 19.90
C TRP A 241 7.82 -51.76 20.05
N ILE A 242 7.99 -52.32 21.25
CA ILE A 242 7.54 -53.67 21.60
C ILE A 242 6.37 -53.58 22.59
N TYR A 243 5.30 -54.32 22.30
CA TYR A 243 4.23 -54.56 23.25
C TYR A 243 4.49 -55.87 23.98
N ASP A 244 4.78 -55.79 25.28
CA ASP A 244 4.92 -56.95 26.13
C ASP A 244 3.56 -57.35 26.70
N LYS A 245 3.07 -58.52 26.30
CA LYS A 245 1.79 -59.08 26.74
C LYS A 245 1.79 -59.44 28.23
N ASN A 246 2.93 -59.84 28.80
CA ASN A 246 3.05 -60.24 30.20
C ASN A 246 2.97 -59.03 31.13
N HIS A 247 3.42 -57.87 30.65
CA HIS A 247 3.39 -56.60 31.38
C HIS A 247 2.26 -55.64 30.92
N GLY A 248 1.42 -56.06 29.97
CA GLY A 248 0.30 -55.27 29.42
C GLY A 248 0.71 -53.91 28.83
N SER A 249 1.97 -53.75 28.42
CA SER A 249 2.62 -52.43 28.27
C SER A 249 3.49 -52.32 27.04
N TYR A 250 3.56 -51.12 26.49
CA TYR A 250 4.53 -50.75 25.46
C TYR A 250 5.88 -50.35 26.07
N TYR A 251 6.95 -50.74 25.40
CA TYR A 251 8.34 -50.41 25.68
C TYR A 251 9.01 -49.96 24.37
N TYR A 252 10.06 -49.13 24.46
CA TYR A 252 10.86 -48.74 23.30
C TYR A 252 12.31 -49.18 23.45
N LEU A 253 12.91 -49.72 22.39
CA LEU A 253 14.32 -50.09 22.32
C LEU A 253 15.07 -49.03 21.52
N THR A 254 16.20 -48.53 22.02
CA THR A 254 17.02 -47.50 21.35
C THR A 254 17.80 -48.03 20.14
N ALA A 255 18.58 -47.19 19.47
CA ALA A 255 19.45 -47.62 18.36
C ALA A 255 20.55 -48.63 18.80
N GLU A 256 20.96 -48.56 20.06
CA GLU A 256 21.85 -49.53 20.72
C GLU A 256 21.12 -50.86 21.02
N GLY A 257 19.79 -50.81 21.08
CA GLY A 257 18.87 -51.91 21.40
C GLY A 257 18.48 -52.01 22.86
N SER A 258 18.89 -51.06 23.70
CA SER A 258 18.56 -51.05 25.12
C SER A 258 17.19 -50.42 25.39
N SER A 259 16.53 -50.84 26.46
CA SER A 259 15.26 -50.30 26.95
C SER A 259 15.39 -48.82 27.28
N ALA A 260 14.60 -47.98 26.61
CA ALA A 260 14.47 -46.56 26.93
C ALA A 260 13.74 -46.38 28.27
N ARG A 261 14.32 -45.59 29.18
CA ARG A 261 13.82 -45.35 30.54
C ARG A 261 14.00 -43.88 30.93
N ASN A 262 13.09 -43.36 31.75
CA ASN A 262 13.03 -41.96 32.21
C ASN A 262 13.15 -40.90 31.10
N LYS A 263 12.60 -41.16 29.90
CA LYS A 263 12.79 -40.27 28.73
C LYS A 263 11.61 -40.26 27.76
N TRP A 264 11.50 -39.16 27.01
CA TRP A 264 10.62 -39.04 25.86
C TRP A 264 11.14 -39.81 24.65
N VAL A 265 10.21 -40.41 23.90
CA VAL A 265 10.39 -40.97 22.55
C VAL A 265 9.21 -40.49 21.70
N GLY A 266 9.45 -39.47 20.88
CA GLY A 266 8.38 -38.74 20.21
C GLY A 266 7.44 -38.08 21.23
N ASN A 267 6.14 -38.32 21.13
CA ASN A 267 5.13 -37.80 22.04
C ASN A 267 4.85 -38.70 23.27
N TYR A 268 5.62 -39.78 23.48
CA TYR A 268 5.39 -40.77 24.53
C TYR A 268 6.53 -40.75 25.56
N TYR A 269 6.22 -40.92 26.84
CA TYR A 269 7.22 -41.00 27.92
C TYR A 269 7.41 -42.44 28.39
N LEU A 270 8.67 -42.89 28.50
CA LEU A 270 9.03 -44.18 29.08
C LEU A 270 9.51 -43.96 30.52
N LYS A 271 8.91 -44.69 31.47
CA LYS A 271 9.15 -44.56 32.92
C LYS A 271 10.46 -45.25 33.36
N SER A 272 10.72 -45.29 34.66
CA SER A 272 11.93 -45.87 35.26
C SER A 272 12.04 -47.38 35.06
N ASP A 273 10.91 -48.09 34.96
CA ASP A 273 10.81 -49.50 34.61
C ASP A 273 10.80 -49.77 33.09
N GLY A 274 10.79 -48.71 32.27
CA GLY A 274 10.76 -48.76 30.81
C GLY A 274 9.37 -48.86 30.19
N LYS A 275 8.30 -48.92 30.99
CA LYS A 275 6.92 -48.91 30.46
C LYS A 275 6.56 -47.52 29.94
N MET A 276 5.79 -47.49 28.86
CA MET A 276 5.11 -46.28 28.39
C MET A 276 4.08 -45.81 29.41
N ALA A 277 4.17 -44.53 29.79
CA ALA A 277 3.24 -43.88 30.71
C ALA A 277 1.84 -43.67 30.09
N LYS A 278 0.78 -43.67 30.91
CA LYS A 278 -0.62 -43.42 30.51
C LYS A 278 -1.44 -42.79 31.64
N ASN A 279 -2.31 -41.83 31.31
CA ASN A 279 -3.20 -41.11 32.24
C ASN A 279 -2.49 -40.49 33.47
N GLU A 280 -1.20 -40.17 33.37
CA GLU A 280 -0.36 -39.83 34.53
C GLU A 280 0.54 -38.60 34.28
N TRP A 281 0.98 -37.97 35.37
CA TRP A 281 1.97 -36.90 35.35
C TRP A 281 3.38 -37.49 35.26
N VAL A 282 4.19 -36.99 34.32
CA VAL A 282 5.54 -37.50 34.02
C VAL A 282 6.60 -36.40 34.09
N ASP A 283 7.87 -36.80 33.99
CA ASP A 283 9.01 -35.89 33.79
C ASP A 283 9.05 -34.73 34.82
N GLY A 284 9.14 -35.10 36.10
CA GLY A 284 9.10 -34.18 37.24
C GLY A 284 7.70 -33.63 37.58
N GLY A 285 6.64 -34.23 37.03
CA GLY A 285 5.26 -33.74 37.18
C GLY A 285 4.96 -32.50 36.32
N ARG A 286 5.76 -32.29 35.27
CA ARG A 286 5.69 -31.12 34.38
C ARG A 286 4.75 -31.34 33.19
N TYR A 287 4.56 -32.58 32.74
CA TYR A 287 3.73 -32.92 31.58
C TYR A 287 2.75 -34.02 31.95
N TYR A 288 1.58 -34.04 31.31
CA TYR A 288 0.58 -35.09 31.45
C TYR A 288 0.53 -35.94 30.18
N VAL A 289 0.38 -37.26 30.32
CA VAL A 289 0.12 -38.17 29.20
C VAL A 289 -1.29 -38.75 29.27
N GLU A 290 -1.95 -38.87 28.12
CA GLU A 290 -3.33 -39.30 28.00
C GLU A 290 -3.47 -40.84 28.03
N SER A 291 -4.67 -41.36 27.77
CA SER A 291 -4.99 -42.80 27.86
C SER A 291 -4.31 -43.66 26.79
N ASP A 292 -3.94 -43.05 25.66
CA ASP A 292 -3.11 -43.66 24.63
C ASP A 292 -1.59 -43.47 24.88
N GLY A 293 -1.22 -42.71 25.92
CA GLY A 293 0.15 -42.39 26.33
C GLY A 293 0.78 -41.18 25.63
N LYS A 294 0.05 -40.46 24.75
CA LYS A 294 0.57 -39.22 24.15
C LYS A 294 0.58 -38.08 25.15
N MET A 295 1.59 -37.21 25.05
CA MET A 295 1.64 -35.91 25.74
C MET A 295 0.40 -35.07 25.40
N ALA A 296 -0.36 -34.70 26.44
CA ALA A 296 -1.46 -33.75 26.35
C ALA A 296 -0.92 -32.33 26.08
N ARG A 297 -1.63 -31.55 25.26
CA ARG A 297 -1.29 -30.16 24.93
C ARG A 297 -2.55 -29.31 24.84
N ASP A 298 -2.42 -28.04 25.20
CA ASP A 298 -3.41 -26.96 25.13
C ASP A 298 -4.81 -27.35 25.66
N LYS A 299 -4.85 -28.02 26.82
CA LYS A 299 -6.08 -28.58 27.37
C LYS A 299 -6.07 -28.73 28.88
N TRP A 300 -7.28 -28.84 29.43
CA TRP A 300 -7.49 -29.33 30.79
C TRP A 300 -7.28 -30.85 30.85
N VAL A 301 -6.60 -31.30 31.90
CA VAL A 301 -6.22 -32.70 32.17
C VAL A 301 -6.56 -33.08 33.60
N ASP A 302 -6.34 -34.35 33.97
CA ASP A 302 -6.34 -34.79 35.37
C ASP A 302 -7.67 -34.45 36.11
N GLY A 303 -8.79 -34.84 35.50
CA GLY A 303 -10.14 -34.53 35.99
C GLY A 303 -10.55 -33.06 35.88
N GLY A 304 -9.89 -32.28 35.02
CA GLY A 304 -10.12 -30.84 34.90
C GLY A 304 -9.45 -30.01 36.01
N ARG A 305 -8.57 -30.62 36.81
CA ARG A 305 -7.92 -29.95 37.95
C ARG A 305 -6.75 -29.06 37.54
N HIS A 306 -6.18 -29.32 36.37
CA HIS A 306 -4.93 -28.73 35.87
C HIS A 306 -5.03 -28.44 34.37
N TYR A 307 -4.36 -27.39 33.92
CA TYR A 307 -4.20 -27.06 32.50
C TYR A 307 -2.76 -27.34 32.06
N VAL A 308 -2.59 -27.91 30.87
CA VAL A 308 -1.31 -27.97 30.15
C VAL A 308 -1.37 -27.04 28.95
N ASP A 309 -0.32 -26.27 28.72
CA ASP A 309 -0.23 -25.34 27.60
C ASP A 309 0.10 -26.03 26.27
N TYR A 310 0.31 -25.24 25.22
CA TYR A 310 0.66 -25.73 23.88
C TYR A 310 1.92 -26.60 23.85
N ASP A 311 2.91 -26.34 24.70
CA ASP A 311 4.13 -27.15 24.80
C ASP A 311 3.93 -28.41 25.68
N GLY A 312 2.76 -28.53 26.32
CA GLY A 312 2.36 -29.63 27.20
C GLY A 312 2.72 -29.40 28.67
N VAL A 313 3.17 -28.20 29.03
CA VAL A 313 3.70 -27.88 30.36
C VAL A 313 2.55 -27.51 31.31
N ARG A 314 2.56 -28.11 32.50
CA ARG A 314 1.63 -27.87 33.60
C ARG A 314 1.66 -26.40 34.02
N GLN A 315 0.54 -25.71 33.83
CA GLN A 315 0.39 -24.34 34.29
C GLN A 315 0.03 -24.29 35.78
N PRO A 316 0.49 -23.27 36.54
CA PRO A 316 0.02 -23.02 37.89
C PRO A 316 -1.48 -22.69 37.89
N LYS A 317 -2.16 -23.00 39.00
CA LYS A 317 -3.58 -22.67 39.16
C LYS A 317 -3.72 -21.16 39.43
N LEU A 318 -4.02 -20.42 38.37
CA LEU A 318 -3.95 -18.96 38.31
C LEU A 318 -5.00 -18.26 39.18
N ASP A 319 -4.62 -17.09 39.71
CA ASP A 319 -5.54 -16.19 40.39
C ASP A 319 -6.24 -15.23 39.41
N GLY A 320 -7.34 -14.62 39.83
CA GLY A 320 -8.06 -13.65 39.02
C GLY A 320 -7.29 -12.35 38.72
N LYS A 321 -6.14 -12.11 39.37
CA LYS A 321 -5.37 -10.88 39.20
C LYS A 321 -4.53 -10.93 37.93
N GLN A 322 -3.88 -12.06 37.63
CA GLN A 322 -3.06 -12.18 36.42
C GLN A 322 -3.88 -12.02 35.13
N TYR A 323 -5.07 -12.62 35.06
CA TYR A 323 -5.98 -12.46 33.91
C TYR A 323 -6.40 -10.99 33.70
N ASN A 324 -6.74 -10.27 34.78
CA ASN A 324 -7.09 -8.85 34.69
C ASN A 324 -5.89 -7.96 34.32
N ALA A 325 -4.70 -8.25 34.85
CA ALA A 325 -3.47 -7.53 34.51
C ALA A 325 -3.11 -7.71 33.02
N ALA A 326 -3.20 -8.94 32.50
CA ALA A 326 -2.96 -9.23 31.09
C ALA A 326 -4.00 -8.57 30.18
N LEU A 327 -5.30 -8.64 30.52
CA LEU A 327 -6.37 -8.00 29.75
C LEU A 327 -6.21 -6.47 29.70
N ASN A 328 -5.82 -5.84 30.82
CA ASN A 328 -5.59 -4.39 30.84
C ASN A 328 -4.33 -3.99 30.04
N LYS A 329 -3.29 -4.82 30.05
CA LYS A 329 -2.10 -4.61 29.21
C LYS A 329 -2.38 -4.86 27.72
N ALA A 330 -3.22 -5.84 27.40
CA ALA A 330 -3.71 -6.10 26.05
C ALA A 330 -4.52 -4.92 25.49
N LYS A 331 -5.44 -4.35 26.28
CA LYS A 331 -6.17 -3.11 25.94
C LYS A 331 -5.22 -1.96 25.63
N SER A 332 -4.23 -1.71 26.49
CA SER A 332 -3.23 -0.65 26.30
C SER A 332 -2.47 -0.80 24.98
N TYR A 333 -1.88 -1.98 24.71
CA TYR A 333 -1.18 -2.23 23.44
C TYR A 333 -2.10 -2.11 22.22
N ASN A 334 -3.35 -2.61 22.30
CA ASN A 334 -4.29 -2.52 21.17
C ASN A 334 -4.74 -1.07 20.89
N SER A 335 -4.83 -0.23 21.92
CA SER A 335 -5.25 1.18 21.80
C SER A 335 -4.15 2.11 21.27
N VAL A 336 -2.87 1.74 21.42
CA VAL A 336 -1.71 2.58 21.05
C VAL A 336 -0.95 2.05 19.83
N LEU A 337 -0.81 0.73 19.70
CA LEU A 337 0.03 0.08 18.67
C LEU A 337 -0.79 -0.72 17.64
N HIS A 338 -2.11 -0.82 17.81
CA HIS A 338 -3.04 -1.46 16.87
C HIS A 338 -2.56 -2.83 16.36
N MET A 339 -2.09 -3.67 17.28
CA MET A 339 -1.35 -4.90 16.94
C MET A 339 -2.24 -6.00 16.35
N SER A 340 -1.64 -6.94 15.62
CA SER A 340 -2.29 -8.19 15.22
C SER A 340 -2.49 -9.13 16.41
N LYS A 341 -3.45 -10.06 16.31
CA LYS A 341 -3.73 -11.06 17.37
C LYS A 341 -2.47 -11.84 17.77
N LYS A 342 -1.63 -12.20 16.79
CA LYS A 342 -0.37 -12.93 17.02
C LYS A 342 0.72 -12.08 17.66
N ASP A 343 0.85 -10.81 17.28
CA ASP A 343 1.91 -9.98 17.86
C ASP A 343 1.57 -9.46 19.25
N LEU A 344 0.28 -9.28 19.53
CA LEU A 344 -0.21 -9.04 20.89
C LEU A 344 0.07 -10.22 21.83
N TYR A 345 -0.04 -11.46 21.33
CA TYR A 345 0.34 -12.68 22.07
C TYR A 345 1.84 -12.70 22.39
N ASN A 346 2.69 -12.41 21.40
CA ASN A 346 4.14 -12.31 21.59
C ASN A 346 4.50 -11.27 22.66
N GLN A 347 3.86 -10.10 22.64
CA GLN A 347 4.11 -9.05 23.63
C GLN A 347 3.66 -9.46 25.03
N LEU A 348 2.47 -10.06 25.18
CA LEU A 348 1.98 -10.48 26.50
C LEU A 348 2.87 -11.58 27.11
N THR A 349 3.29 -12.56 26.31
CA THR A 349 4.20 -13.63 26.75
C THR A 349 5.61 -13.12 27.04
N TRP A 350 6.15 -12.20 26.24
CA TRP A 350 7.42 -11.51 26.53
C TRP A 350 7.37 -10.68 27.83
N ASN A 351 6.20 -10.15 28.20
CA ASN A 351 5.96 -9.47 29.47
C ASN A 351 5.74 -10.43 30.66
N GLY A 352 5.97 -11.74 30.51
CA GLY A 352 5.93 -12.72 31.59
C GLY A 352 4.54 -13.29 31.92
N PHE A 353 3.51 -13.00 31.12
CA PHE A 353 2.23 -13.71 31.23
C PHE A 353 2.37 -15.10 30.58
N SER A 354 1.75 -16.13 31.18
CA SER A 354 1.74 -17.46 30.55
C SER A 354 0.93 -17.46 29.26
N SER A 355 1.18 -18.46 28.41
CA SER A 355 0.47 -18.71 27.15
C SER A 355 -1.05 -18.65 27.30
N SER A 356 -1.60 -19.29 28.34
CA SER A 356 -3.03 -19.32 28.63
C SER A 356 -3.59 -17.97 29.12
N VAL A 357 -2.80 -17.19 29.87
CA VAL A 357 -3.19 -15.85 30.33
C VAL A 357 -3.14 -14.84 29.19
N ALA A 358 -2.13 -14.91 28.32
CA ALA A 358 -2.03 -14.11 27.11
C ALA A 358 -3.20 -14.40 26.16
N GLN A 359 -3.52 -15.67 25.93
CA GLN A 359 -4.64 -16.09 25.08
C GLN A 359 -5.99 -15.65 25.66
N TYR A 360 -6.22 -15.84 26.97
CA TYR A 360 -7.42 -15.34 27.65
C TYR A 360 -7.59 -13.83 27.46
N ALA A 361 -6.53 -13.05 27.71
CA ALA A 361 -6.55 -11.59 27.60
C ALA A 361 -6.86 -11.11 26.18
N ILE A 362 -6.45 -11.88 25.18
CA ILE A 362 -6.69 -11.63 23.76
C ILE A 362 -8.13 -11.96 23.37
N ASP A 363 -8.68 -13.09 23.80
CA ASP A 363 -10.04 -13.50 23.45
C ASP A 363 -11.11 -12.67 24.19
N HIS A 364 -10.78 -12.12 25.37
CA HIS A 364 -11.65 -11.20 26.12
C HIS A 364 -11.43 -9.71 25.76
N LEU A 365 -10.57 -9.41 24.78
CA LEU A 365 -10.28 -8.03 24.36
C LEU A 365 -11.37 -7.42 23.48
N ASN A 366 -12.07 -8.25 22.68
CA ASN A 366 -13.06 -7.83 21.68
C ASN A 366 -12.54 -6.77 20.68
N ALA A 367 -11.26 -6.85 20.30
CA ALA A 367 -10.66 -5.94 19.31
C ALA A 367 -11.07 -6.28 17.87
N ASP A 368 -11.34 -5.26 17.06
CA ASP A 368 -11.42 -5.40 15.60
C ASP A 368 -10.01 -5.40 14.99
N TYR A 369 -9.44 -6.59 14.86
CA TYR A 369 -8.11 -6.79 14.24
C TYR A 369 -8.05 -6.38 12.75
N LYS A 370 -9.20 -6.25 12.07
CA LYS A 370 -9.28 -5.73 10.69
C LYS A 370 -9.23 -4.21 10.66
N ALA A 371 -9.82 -3.54 11.65
CA ALA A 371 -9.63 -2.11 11.87
C ALA A 371 -8.18 -1.78 12.29
N ASN A 372 -7.59 -2.59 13.17
CA ASN A 372 -6.18 -2.50 13.53
C ASN A 372 -5.27 -2.55 12.29
N ALA A 373 -5.42 -3.59 11.45
CA ALA A 373 -4.66 -3.73 10.21
C ALA A 373 -4.80 -2.52 9.28
N LEU A 374 -6.01 -1.95 9.17
CA LEU A 374 -6.29 -0.73 8.41
C LEU A 374 -5.60 0.51 8.99
N ILE A 375 -5.41 0.60 10.31
CA ILE A 375 -4.66 1.69 10.95
C ILE A 375 -3.16 1.52 10.69
N THR A 376 -2.57 0.36 11.02
CA THR A 376 -1.15 0.07 10.78
C THR A 376 -0.76 0.27 9.31
N ALA A 377 -1.63 -0.13 8.38
CA ALA A 377 -1.43 0.07 6.94
C ALA A 377 -1.42 1.55 6.52
N ARG A 378 -2.18 2.42 7.20
CA ARG A 378 -2.12 3.88 7.00
C ARG A 378 -0.82 4.46 7.53
N GLU A 379 -0.30 3.95 8.65
CA GLU A 379 0.98 4.37 9.23
C GLU A 379 2.17 3.97 8.35
N TYR A 380 2.21 2.72 7.87
CA TYR A 380 3.23 2.27 6.90
C TYR A 380 3.24 3.15 5.64
N ARG A 381 2.06 3.50 5.11
CA ARG A 381 1.93 4.45 3.99
C ARG A 381 2.39 5.86 4.34
N LYS A 382 2.06 6.36 5.54
CA LYS A 382 2.42 7.71 6.00
C LYS A 382 3.93 7.87 6.16
N ASN A 383 4.58 6.88 6.77
CA ASN A 383 5.98 6.97 7.20
C ASN A 383 6.97 6.52 6.11
N ASN A 384 6.59 5.54 5.28
CA ASN A 384 7.48 4.90 4.30
C ASN A 384 7.00 4.99 2.84
N HIS A 385 5.86 5.64 2.58
CA HIS A 385 5.27 5.83 1.23
C HIS A 385 5.02 4.56 0.40
N LEU A 386 4.95 3.40 1.06
CA LEU A 386 4.82 2.08 0.45
C LEU A 386 3.56 1.89 -0.42
N SER A 387 3.68 1.03 -1.43
CA SER A 387 2.58 0.56 -2.29
C SER A 387 1.69 -0.50 -1.61
N LYS A 388 0.61 -0.92 -2.27
CA LYS A 388 -0.31 -1.93 -1.72
C LYS A 388 0.36 -3.28 -1.43
N THR A 389 1.15 -3.84 -2.36
CA THR A 389 1.89 -5.10 -2.11
C THR A 389 2.92 -4.95 -1.00
N GLU A 390 3.72 -3.89 -0.98
CA GLU A 390 4.69 -3.67 0.09
C GLU A 390 4.01 -3.54 1.47
N ILE A 391 2.87 -2.83 1.56
CA ILE A 391 2.06 -2.75 2.78
C ILE A 391 1.51 -4.14 3.15
N TYR A 392 1.01 -4.92 2.18
CA TYR A 392 0.50 -6.28 2.41
C TYR A 392 1.59 -7.23 2.92
N GLU A 393 2.79 -7.18 2.34
CA GLU A 393 3.96 -7.94 2.79
C GLU A 393 4.40 -7.52 4.20
N TRP A 394 4.41 -6.22 4.52
CA TRP A 394 4.75 -5.72 5.85
C TRP A 394 3.70 -6.12 6.91
N LEU A 395 2.41 -6.08 6.56
CA LEU A 395 1.31 -6.53 7.43
C LEU A 395 1.39 -8.03 7.71
N THR A 396 1.63 -8.85 6.67
CA THR A 396 1.67 -10.32 6.78
C THR A 396 3.05 -10.86 7.20
N SER A 397 4.08 -10.02 7.24
CA SER A 397 5.45 -10.36 7.65
C SER A 397 5.48 -11.04 9.02
N SER A 398 6.19 -12.16 9.10
CA SER A 398 6.45 -12.89 10.34
C SER A 398 7.28 -12.10 11.36
N TYR A 399 7.91 -11.00 10.95
CA TYR A 399 8.76 -10.15 11.79
C TYR A 399 8.05 -8.87 12.23
N VAL A 400 7.28 -8.23 11.33
CA VAL A 400 6.66 -6.92 11.57
C VAL A 400 5.18 -7.06 11.94
N GLY A 401 4.23 -6.87 11.02
CA GLY A 401 2.80 -6.78 11.36
C GLY A 401 2.16 -8.08 11.88
N LYS A 402 2.58 -9.25 11.37
CA LYS A 402 2.08 -10.60 11.74
C LYS A 402 0.55 -10.78 11.64
N PHE A 403 -0.13 -9.94 10.86
CA PHE A 403 -1.56 -10.05 10.57
C PHE A 403 -1.87 -11.26 9.68
N THR A 404 -3.12 -11.74 9.74
CA THR A 404 -3.63 -12.72 8.79
C THR A 404 -3.74 -12.13 7.38
N LYS A 405 -3.79 -13.00 6.37
CA LYS A 405 -3.97 -12.55 4.97
C LYS A 405 -5.33 -11.87 4.79
N GLU A 406 -6.32 -12.30 5.56
CA GLU A 406 -7.70 -11.83 5.54
C GLU A 406 -7.81 -10.40 6.11
N GLU A 407 -7.11 -10.12 7.22
CA GLU A 407 -6.98 -8.78 7.79
C GLU A 407 -6.17 -7.84 6.87
N ALA A 408 -5.06 -8.32 6.33
CA ALA A 408 -4.23 -7.54 5.41
C ALA A 408 -4.97 -7.21 4.10
N ASN A 409 -5.67 -8.17 3.48
CA ASN A 409 -6.50 -7.93 2.30
C ASN A 409 -7.63 -6.93 2.59
N TYR A 410 -8.28 -7.01 3.75
CA TYR A 410 -9.28 -6.03 4.17
C TYR A 410 -8.66 -4.62 4.31
N ALA A 411 -7.50 -4.50 4.96
CA ALA A 411 -6.80 -3.22 5.10
C ALA A 411 -6.45 -2.61 3.73
N ILE A 412 -5.90 -3.42 2.81
CA ILE A 412 -5.57 -2.99 1.44
C ILE A 412 -6.82 -2.57 0.64
N GLN A 413 -7.93 -3.29 0.79
CA GLN A 413 -9.21 -2.92 0.17
C GLN A 413 -9.76 -1.60 0.74
N LYS A 414 -9.68 -1.41 2.07
CA LYS A 414 -10.22 -0.23 2.77
C LYS A 414 -9.28 0.99 2.80
N LEU A 415 -8.02 0.86 2.37
CA LEU A 415 -7.10 2.00 2.26
C LEU A 415 -7.49 3.01 1.15
N ASN A 416 -8.43 2.63 0.28
CA ASN A 416 -8.89 3.38 -0.89
C ASN A 416 -7.74 3.90 -1.78
N LEU A 417 -6.65 3.10 -1.85
CA LEU A 417 -5.52 3.31 -2.75
C LEU A 417 -5.90 2.90 -4.18
N PRO A 418 -5.35 3.57 -5.23
CA PRO A 418 -5.37 3.05 -6.59
C PRO A 418 -4.66 1.68 -6.68
N SER A 419 -4.73 1.01 -7.83
CA SER A 419 -3.90 -0.18 -8.07
C SER A 419 -2.41 0.19 -8.14
N GLU A 420 -1.56 -0.79 -7.86
CA GLU A 420 -0.11 -0.68 -8.06
C GLU A 420 0.27 -0.30 -9.49
N GLY A 421 1.52 0.13 -9.66
CA GLY A 421 1.97 0.87 -10.84
C GLY A 421 1.55 2.35 -10.83
N SER A 422 0.92 2.86 -9.76
CA SER A 422 0.54 4.27 -9.60
C SER A 422 1.70 5.18 -9.18
N GLN A 423 2.90 4.97 -9.73
CA GLN A 423 3.91 6.03 -9.78
C GLN A 423 3.46 7.06 -10.82
N ALA A 424 3.58 8.34 -10.47
CA ALA A 424 3.72 9.46 -11.41
C ALA A 424 2.75 9.58 -12.62
N ARG A 425 1.52 9.04 -12.57
CA ARG A 425 0.56 9.14 -13.68
C ARG A 425 0.37 10.59 -14.14
N ASN A 426 0.65 10.85 -15.42
CA ASN A 426 0.60 12.16 -16.08
C ASN A 426 1.52 13.23 -15.48
N LYS A 427 2.67 12.87 -14.87
CA LYS A 427 3.67 13.84 -14.41
C LYS A 427 5.11 13.48 -14.78
N TRP A 428 5.97 14.48 -14.60
CA TRP A 428 7.42 14.37 -14.65
C TRP A 428 8.01 13.73 -13.38
N VAL A 429 9.07 12.95 -13.57
CA VAL A 429 10.00 12.46 -12.54
C VAL A 429 11.41 12.71 -13.05
N GLY A 430 12.05 13.77 -12.55
CA GLY A 430 13.30 14.26 -13.12
C GLY A 430 13.10 14.69 -14.58
N ASN A 431 13.83 14.07 -15.51
CA ASN A 431 13.71 14.33 -16.96
C ASN A 431 12.80 13.32 -17.70
N TYR A 432 12.07 12.46 -16.99
CA TYR A 432 11.26 11.39 -17.58
C TYR A 432 9.77 11.62 -17.32
N TYR A 433 8.90 11.36 -18.31
CA TYR A 433 7.45 11.50 -18.16
C TYR A 433 6.76 10.14 -18.06
N PHE A 434 5.81 10.01 -17.15
CA PHE A 434 5.04 8.79 -16.95
C PHE A 434 3.57 9.00 -17.34
N LYS A 435 3.07 8.15 -18.24
CA LYS A 435 1.74 8.27 -18.86
C LYS A 435 0.64 7.79 -17.91
N SER A 436 -0.62 7.95 -18.31
CA SER A 436 -1.81 7.58 -17.51
C SER A 436 -1.82 6.09 -17.13
N ASP A 437 -1.28 5.22 -17.98
CA ASP A 437 -1.14 3.78 -17.72
C ASP A 437 0.02 3.42 -16.75
N GLY A 438 0.89 4.38 -16.43
CA GLY A 438 2.07 4.21 -15.59
C GLY A 438 3.35 3.84 -16.35
N LYS A 439 3.31 3.73 -17.69
CA LYS A 439 4.52 3.50 -18.50
C LYS A 439 5.28 4.81 -18.73
N MET A 440 6.61 4.72 -18.79
CA MET A 440 7.46 5.84 -19.21
C MET A 440 7.23 6.12 -20.70
N ALA A 441 7.06 7.40 -21.06
CA ALA A 441 6.90 7.84 -22.43
C ALA A 441 8.23 7.76 -23.22
N LYS A 442 8.17 7.49 -24.53
CA LYS A 442 9.34 7.38 -25.43
C LYS A 442 8.99 7.78 -26.86
N ASN A 443 9.86 8.57 -27.51
CA ASN A 443 9.69 9.08 -28.88
C ASN A 443 8.31 9.71 -29.14
N GLU A 444 7.79 10.46 -28.17
CA GLU A 444 6.43 10.99 -28.23
C GLU A 444 6.29 12.37 -27.57
N TRP A 445 5.24 13.09 -27.96
CA TRP A 445 4.82 14.32 -27.31
C TRP A 445 4.03 14.02 -26.04
N VAL A 446 4.36 14.72 -24.96
CA VAL A 446 3.76 14.52 -23.63
C VAL A 446 3.20 15.82 -23.07
N ASP A 447 2.49 15.71 -21.93
CA ASP A 447 2.08 16.85 -21.10
C ASP A 447 1.31 17.93 -21.90
N GLY A 448 0.25 17.50 -22.59
CA GLY A 448 -0.60 18.37 -23.43
C GLY A 448 0.02 18.77 -24.77
N GLY A 449 0.98 18.00 -25.31
CA GLY A 449 1.68 18.36 -26.54
C GLY A 449 2.60 19.56 -26.36
N ARG A 450 3.21 19.69 -25.18
CA ARG A 450 4.07 20.81 -24.80
C ARG A 450 5.55 20.44 -24.72
N TYR A 451 5.87 19.17 -24.56
CA TYR A 451 7.24 18.67 -24.35
C TYR A 451 7.45 17.37 -25.14
N TYR A 452 8.66 17.10 -25.62
CA TYR A 452 9.00 15.89 -26.36
C TYR A 452 10.02 15.04 -25.59
N VAL A 453 9.84 13.71 -25.60
CA VAL A 453 10.79 12.75 -25.02
C VAL A 453 11.41 11.86 -26.09
N ASP A 454 12.70 11.56 -25.95
CA ASP A 454 13.47 10.73 -26.89
C ASP A 454 13.25 9.20 -26.70
N SER A 455 14.07 8.39 -27.36
CA SER A 455 14.03 6.91 -27.33
C SER A 455 14.41 6.32 -25.97
N GLU A 456 15.14 7.06 -25.14
CA GLU A 456 15.43 6.70 -23.75
C GLU A 456 14.26 7.08 -22.83
N GLY A 457 13.44 8.05 -23.26
CA GLY A 457 12.30 8.60 -22.52
C GLY A 457 12.61 9.94 -21.84
N LYS A 458 13.74 10.54 -22.21
CA LYS A 458 14.32 11.72 -21.57
C LYS A 458 13.86 12.99 -22.30
N MET A 459 13.59 14.05 -21.54
CA MET A 459 13.10 15.32 -22.07
C MET A 459 14.13 16.02 -22.96
N VAL A 460 13.75 16.21 -24.23
CA VAL A 460 14.52 16.95 -25.23
C VAL A 460 14.48 18.46 -24.93
N ARG A 461 15.56 19.17 -25.27
CA ARG A 461 15.73 20.63 -25.15
C ARG A 461 16.54 21.17 -26.32
N GLY A 462 16.30 22.42 -26.70
CA GLY A 462 17.14 23.24 -27.59
C GLY A 462 17.33 22.75 -29.03
N LYS A 463 16.46 21.88 -29.57
CA LYS A 463 16.66 21.27 -30.89
C LYS A 463 15.36 20.96 -31.64
N TRP A 464 15.50 20.77 -32.94
CA TRP A 464 14.47 20.21 -33.82
C TRP A 464 14.15 18.75 -33.46
N VAL A 465 12.88 18.37 -33.51
CA VAL A 465 12.37 17.01 -33.28
C VAL A 465 11.41 16.58 -34.39
N ASP A 466 10.99 15.31 -34.38
CA ASP A 466 9.89 14.79 -35.21
C ASP A 466 10.02 15.16 -36.71
N GLY A 467 11.07 14.62 -37.34
CA GLY A 467 11.40 14.88 -38.75
C GLY A 467 11.90 16.30 -39.05
N GLY A 468 12.14 17.12 -38.02
CA GLY A 468 12.46 18.55 -38.20
C GLY A 468 11.22 19.43 -38.40
N ARG A 469 10.04 18.94 -37.99
CA ARG A 469 8.76 19.66 -38.07
C ARG A 469 8.51 20.61 -36.91
N TYR A 470 9.09 20.35 -35.73
CA TYR A 470 8.85 21.12 -34.51
C TYR A 470 10.16 21.45 -33.80
N TYR A 471 10.25 22.63 -33.18
CA TYR A 471 11.42 23.05 -32.39
C TYR A 471 11.10 23.02 -30.90
N VAL A 472 12.00 22.44 -30.11
CA VAL A 472 11.93 22.39 -28.64
C VAL A 472 12.94 23.39 -28.07
N GLU A 473 12.47 24.29 -27.21
CA GLU A 473 13.27 25.35 -26.60
C GLU A 473 14.22 24.83 -25.51
N SER A 474 15.10 25.69 -25.00
CA SER A 474 16.13 25.33 -24.02
C SER A 474 15.58 24.84 -22.67
N ASP A 475 14.34 25.20 -22.32
CA ASP A 475 13.64 24.73 -21.13
C ASP A 475 12.88 23.40 -21.34
N GLY A 476 12.72 22.97 -22.59
CA GLY A 476 12.01 21.75 -23.01
C GLY A 476 10.63 21.98 -23.61
N LYS A 477 10.10 23.21 -23.63
CA LYS A 477 8.79 23.50 -24.24
C LYS A 477 8.84 23.50 -25.77
N MET A 478 7.74 23.14 -26.42
CA MET A 478 7.55 23.35 -27.85
C MET A 478 7.42 24.85 -28.15
N ALA A 479 8.28 25.36 -29.02
CA ALA A 479 8.15 26.70 -29.55
C ALA A 479 6.86 26.81 -30.39
N ARG A 480 6.12 27.91 -30.23
CA ARG A 480 4.92 28.27 -31.00
C ARG A 480 4.96 29.76 -31.29
N ASP A 481 4.42 30.15 -32.45
CA ASP A 481 4.27 31.53 -32.91
C ASP A 481 5.52 32.41 -32.70
N LYS A 482 6.68 31.92 -33.17
CA LYS A 482 7.96 32.61 -32.97
C LYS A 482 9.04 32.20 -33.95
N TRP A 483 10.03 33.07 -34.09
CA TRP A 483 11.31 32.73 -34.69
C TRP A 483 12.16 31.91 -33.72
N VAL A 484 12.83 30.89 -34.25
CA VAL A 484 13.69 29.93 -33.53
C VAL A 484 15.02 29.78 -34.26
N ASP A 485 15.95 28.99 -33.68
CA ASP A 485 17.14 28.51 -34.40
C ASP A 485 18.00 29.64 -34.99
N GLY A 486 18.28 30.65 -34.16
CA GLY A 486 19.04 31.86 -34.55
C GLY A 486 18.28 32.82 -35.46
N GLY A 487 16.94 32.81 -35.44
CA GLY A 487 16.11 33.63 -36.33
C GLY A 487 16.00 33.09 -37.76
N ARG A 488 16.48 31.87 -38.02
CA ARG A 488 16.53 31.28 -39.37
C ARG A 488 15.20 30.66 -39.81
N HIS A 489 14.36 30.30 -38.84
CA HIS A 489 13.11 29.56 -39.03
C HIS A 489 12.00 30.11 -38.14
N TYR A 490 10.77 30.14 -38.64
CA TYR A 490 9.58 30.50 -37.87
C TYR A 490 8.71 29.25 -37.67
N VAL A 491 8.15 29.10 -36.47
CA VAL A 491 7.17 28.06 -36.13
C VAL A 491 5.81 28.72 -35.89
N GLY A 492 4.75 28.12 -36.43
CA GLY A 492 3.38 28.64 -36.35
C GLY A 492 2.77 28.49 -34.96
N TYR A 493 1.51 28.90 -34.82
CA TYR A 493 0.72 28.75 -33.59
C TYR A 493 0.57 27.29 -33.13
N ASP A 494 0.55 26.36 -34.09
CA ASP A 494 0.60 24.90 -33.91
C ASP A 494 1.98 24.35 -33.49
N GLY A 495 3.03 25.17 -33.57
CA GLY A 495 4.43 24.79 -33.38
C GLY A 495 5.10 24.21 -34.62
N VAL A 496 4.38 24.09 -35.74
CA VAL A 496 4.90 23.50 -36.98
C VAL A 496 5.82 24.51 -37.67
N ARG A 497 7.00 24.05 -38.09
CA ARG A 497 7.97 24.78 -38.92
C ARG A 497 7.32 25.23 -40.21
N GLN A 498 7.15 26.54 -40.35
CA GLN A 498 6.56 27.12 -41.55
C GLN A 498 7.62 27.15 -42.67
N PRO A 499 7.22 26.95 -43.94
CA PRO A 499 8.11 27.18 -45.07
C PRO A 499 8.54 28.65 -45.12
N LYS A 500 9.75 28.92 -45.65
CA LYS A 500 10.25 30.29 -45.82
C LYS A 500 9.57 30.96 -47.01
N LEU A 501 8.34 31.42 -46.77
CA LEU A 501 7.43 32.02 -47.75
C LEU A 501 7.94 33.36 -48.28
N ASP A 502 7.51 33.70 -49.51
CA ASP A 502 7.85 34.96 -50.15
C ASP A 502 6.98 36.13 -49.64
N GLY A 503 7.44 37.36 -49.89
CA GLY A 503 6.74 38.57 -49.45
C GLY A 503 5.36 38.77 -50.08
N LYS A 504 4.99 37.98 -51.10
CA LYS A 504 3.71 38.11 -51.80
C LYS A 504 2.55 37.57 -50.96
N GLN A 505 2.72 36.41 -50.32
CA GLN A 505 1.64 35.81 -49.50
C GLN A 505 1.29 36.66 -48.27
N TYR A 506 2.28 37.25 -47.60
CA TYR A 506 2.05 38.16 -46.47
C TYR A 506 1.24 39.39 -46.85
N ASN A 507 1.58 40.04 -47.97
CA ASN A 507 0.82 41.18 -48.48
C ASN A 507 -0.59 40.80 -48.96
N ALA A 508 -0.76 39.63 -49.58
CA ALA A 508 -2.08 39.13 -49.97
C ALA A 508 -2.98 38.86 -48.77
N ALA A 509 -2.45 38.24 -47.70
CA ALA A 509 -3.17 38.01 -46.46
C ALA A 509 -3.55 39.33 -45.76
N LEU A 510 -2.62 40.29 -45.66
CA LEU A 510 -2.87 41.61 -45.07
C LEU A 510 -3.94 42.41 -45.85
N ASN A 511 -3.92 42.37 -47.18
CA ASN A 511 -4.94 43.04 -47.98
C ASN A 511 -6.31 42.36 -47.86
N LYS A 512 -6.37 41.02 -47.75
CA LYS A 512 -7.62 40.31 -47.46
C LYS A 512 -8.13 40.61 -46.04
N ALA A 513 -7.23 40.72 -45.06
CA ALA A 513 -7.56 41.08 -43.68
C ALA A 513 -8.16 42.48 -43.56
N LYS A 514 -7.56 43.47 -44.25
CA LYS A 514 -8.11 44.83 -44.39
C LYS A 514 -9.53 44.81 -44.95
N SER A 515 -9.75 44.09 -46.05
CA SER A 515 -11.06 43.96 -46.70
C SER A 515 -12.12 43.30 -45.81
N TYR A 516 -11.76 42.29 -45.01
CA TYR A 516 -12.70 41.70 -44.05
C TYR A 516 -12.98 42.63 -42.86
N ASN A 517 -11.97 43.29 -42.32
CA ASN A 517 -12.16 44.21 -41.19
C ASN A 517 -13.02 45.43 -41.55
N SER A 518 -12.91 45.94 -42.78
CA SER A 518 -13.68 47.11 -43.24
C SER A 518 -15.13 46.83 -43.63
N VAL A 519 -15.55 45.55 -43.66
CA VAL A 519 -16.91 45.14 -44.09
C VAL A 519 -17.64 44.30 -43.05
N LEU A 520 -16.91 43.43 -42.31
CA LEU A 520 -17.48 42.46 -41.37
C LEU A 520 -17.10 42.73 -39.92
N HIS A 521 -16.28 43.76 -39.64
CA HIS A 521 -15.90 44.22 -38.30
C HIS A 521 -15.52 43.08 -37.33
N MET A 522 -14.76 42.11 -37.81
CA MET A 522 -14.54 40.84 -37.11
C MET A 522 -13.63 40.99 -35.88
N SER A 523 -13.75 40.08 -34.92
CA SER A 523 -12.75 39.88 -33.86
C SER A 523 -11.43 39.36 -34.45
N LYS A 524 -10.30 39.55 -33.74
CA LYS A 524 -8.99 38.98 -34.12
C LYS A 524 -9.08 37.49 -34.43
N LYS A 525 -9.82 36.75 -33.60
CA LYS A 525 -9.94 35.30 -33.69
C LYS A 525 -10.75 34.87 -34.92
N ASP A 526 -11.85 35.55 -35.23
CA ASP A 526 -12.60 35.24 -36.44
C ASP A 526 -11.92 35.69 -37.72
N LEU A 527 -11.17 36.80 -37.68
CA LEU A 527 -10.33 37.19 -38.80
C LEU A 527 -9.23 36.14 -39.08
N TYR A 528 -8.61 35.56 -38.04
CA TYR A 528 -7.66 34.45 -38.18
C TYR A 528 -8.30 33.20 -38.80
N ASN A 529 -9.46 32.79 -38.27
CA ASN A 529 -10.23 31.65 -38.79
C ASN A 529 -10.57 31.86 -40.27
N GLN A 530 -11.02 33.05 -40.64
CA GLN A 530 -11.44 33.35 -42.00
C GLN A 530 -10.25 33.38 -42.99
N LEU A 531 -9.11 33.94 -42.59
CA LEU A 531 -7.90 33.95 -43.43
C LEU A 531 -7.34 32.53 -43.64
N THR A 532 -7.25 31.73 -42.57
CA THR A 532 -6.79 30.33 -42.68
C THR A 532 -7.77 29.46 -43.47
N TRP A 533 -9.09 29.69 -43.37
CA TRP A 533 -10.09 29.04 -44.22
C TRP A 533 -10.01 29.44 -45.71
N ASN A 534 -9.56 30.66 -46.01
CA ASN A 534 -9.22 31.10 -47.38
C ASN A 534 -7.88 30.51 -47.89
N GLY A 535 -7.23 29.60 -47.16
CA GLY A 535 -6.00 28.94 -47.58
C GLY A 535 -4.71 29.72 -47.35
N PHE A 536 -4.75 30.85 -46.63
CA PHE A 536 -3.53 31.49 -46.15
C PHE A 536 -2.87 30.65 -45.05
N SER A 537 -1.54 30.59 -45.01
CA SER A 537 -0.83 29.92 -43.92
C SER A 537 -1.12 30.59 -42.57
N SER A 538 -1.00 29.82 -41.49
CA SER A 538 -1.08 30.34 -40.11
C SER A 538 -0.17 31.55 -39.88
N SER A 539 1.04 31.55 -40.48
CA SER A 539 1.97 32.68 -40.39
C SER A 539 1.51 33.92 -41.17
N ALA A 540 0.91 33.74 -42.36
CA ALA A 540 0.40 34.84 -43.16
C ALA A 540 -0.87 35.44 -42.55
N ALA A 541 -1.75 34.60 -41.98
CA ALA A 541 -2.93 35.03 -41.24
C ALA A 541 -2.58 35.81 -39.96
N GLN A 542 -1.61 35.32 -39.17
CA GLN A 542 -1.16 36.01 -37.96
C GLN A 542 -0.47 37.35 -38.29
N TYR A 543 0.49 37.34 -39.22
CA TYR A 543 1.13 38.55 -39.73
C TYR A 543 0.11 39.59 -40.18
N ALA A 544 -0.92 39.17 -40.91
CA ALA A 544 -1.97 40.06 -41.40
C ALA A 544 -2.76 40.72 -40.27
N ILE A 545 -3.03 40.03 -39.16
CA ILE A 545 -3.72 40.57 -37.98
C ILE A 545 -2.83 41.56 -37.22
N ASP A 546 -1.55 41.22 -37.06
CA ASP A 546 -0.57 42.05 -36.34
C ASP A 546 -0.27 43.36 -37.07
N HIS A 547 -0.29 43.34 -38.41
CA HIS A 547 0.01 44.50 -39.27
C HIS A 547 -1.26 45.24 -39.76
N LEU A 548 -2.46 44.80 -39.36
CA LEU A 548 -3.73 45.44 -39.71
C LEU A 548 -3.99 46.73 -38.91
N ASN A 549 -3.51 46.82 -37.66
CA ASN A 549 -3.72 47.96 -36.76
C ASN A 549 -5.20 48.36 -36.55
N ALA A 550 -6.14 47.41 -36.62
CA ALA A 550 -7.56 47.67 -36.39
C ALA A 550 -7.90 47.91 -34.92
N ASP A 551 -8.91 48.77 -34.68
CA ASP A 551 -9.55 48.90 -33.38
C ASP A 551 -10.64 47.83 -33.21
N TYR A 552 -10.26 46.75 -32.53
CA TYR A 552 -11.14 45.62 -32.25
C TYR A 552 -12.25 45.94 -31.21
N LYS A 553 -12.12 47.02 -30.44
CA LYS A 553 -13.18 47.52 -29.55
C LYS A 553 -14.25 48.30 -30.34
N ALA A 554 -13.82 49.11 -31.31
CA ALA A 554 -14.73 49.75 -32.25
C ALA A 554 -15.48 48.71 -33.10
N ASN A 555 -14.78 47.68 -33.60
CA ASN A 555 -15.39 46.53 -34.27
C ASN A 555 -16.49 45.89 -33.40
N ALA A 556 -16.17 45.52 -32.15
CA ALA A 556 -17.13 44.90 -31.23
C ALA A 556 -18.39 45.77 -31.00
N LEU A 557 -18.22 47.10 -30.93
CA LEU A 557 -19.32 48.05 -30.80
C LEU A 557 -20.18 48.14 -32.08
N ILE A 558 -19.59 48.00 -33.27
CA ILE A 558 -20.36 47.93 -34.52
C ILE A 558 -21.18 46.64 -34.57
N THR A 559 -20.55 45.48 -34.32
CA THR A 559 -21.25 44.19 -34.27
C THR A 559 -22.36 44.17 -33.20
N ALA A 560 -22.14 44.80 -32.05
CA ALA A 560 -23.17 44.97 -31.01
C ALA A 560 -24.40 45.73 -31.50
N ARG A 561 -24.20 46.80 -32.28
CA ARG A 561 -25.27 47.61 -32.89
C ARG A 561 -26.02 46.82 -33.95
N GLU A 562 -25.34 46.00 -34.75
CA GLU A 562 -25.96 45.10 -35.72
C GLU A 562 -26.80 44.01 -35.05
N TYR A 563 -26.28 43.37 -33.99
CA TYR A 563 -27.03 42.39 -33.20
C TYR A 563 -28.29 43.00 -32.59
N ARG A 564 -28.21 44.22 -32.03
CA ARG A 564 -29.40 44.94 -31.51
C ARG A 564 -30.38 45.31 -32.62
N LYS A 565 -29.90 45.78 -33.77
CA LYS A 565 -30.74 46.21 -34.90
C LYS A 565 -31.49 45.05 -35.55
N ASN A 566 -30.81 43.92 -35.76
CA ASN A 566 -31.32 42.82 -36.58
C ASN A 566 -32.08 41.77 -35.77
N ASN A 567 -31.81 41.63 -34.48
CA ASN A 567 -32.38 40.59 -33.62
C ASN A 567 -33.06 41.13 -32.34
N HIS A 568 -33.09 42.46 -32.14
CA HIS A 568 -33.71 43.12 -30.97
C HIS A 568 -33.20 42.66 -29.58
N LEU A 569 -32.00 42.08 -29.53
CA LEU A 569 -31.41 41.50 -28.33
C LEU A 569 -31.10 42.54 -27.24
N SER A 570 -31.20 42.12 -25.98
CA SER A 570 -30.79 42.91 -24.82
C SER A 570 -29.28 43.06 -24.70
N LYS A 571 -28.83 44.02 -23.88
CA LYS A 571 -27.40 44.23 -23.56
C LYS A 571 -26.71 42.97 -23.01
N THR A 572 -27.44 42.10 -22.31
CA THR A 572 -26.91 40.83 -21.79
C THR A 572 -26.73 39.79 -22.90
N GLU A 573 -27.74 39.58 -23.73
CA GLU A 573 -27.68 38.62 -24.84
C GLU A 573 -26.63 39.03 -25.89
N ILE A 574 -26.50 40.32 -26.16
CA ILE A 574 -25.45 40.85 -27.06
C ILE A 574 -24.06 40.57 -26.49
N TYR A 575 -23.85 40.67 -25.17
CA TYR A 575 -22.56 40.31 -24.55
C TYR A 575 -22.23 38.82 -24.72
N GLU A 576 -23.21 37.95 -24.54
CA GLU A 576 -23.06 36.50 -24.76
C GLU A 576 -22.78 36.17 -26.24
N TRP A 577 -23.45 36.84 -27.17
CA TRP A 577 -23.22 36.68 -28.60
C TRP A 577 -21.86 37.22 -29.06
N LEU A 578 -21.36 38.33 -28.50
CA LEU A 578 -20.02 38.85 -28.81
C LEU A 578 -18.90 37.94 -28.27
N THR A 579 -19.09 37.37 -27.07
CA THR A 579 -18.09 36.53 -26.38
C THR A 579 -18.21 35.03 -26.67
N SER A 580 -19.21 34.61 -27.45
CA SER A 580 -19.46 33.21 -27.81
C SER A 580 -18.26 32.58 -28.53
N SER A 581 -18.08 31.27 -28.33
CA SER A 581 -17.09 30.48 -29.06
C SER A 581 -17.49 30.17 -30.50
N TYR A 582 -18.73 30.47 -30.89
CA TYR A 582 -19.31 30.15 -32.20
C TYR A 582 -19.53 31.40 -33.06
N VAL A 583 -20.04 32.48 -32.47
CA VAL A 583 -20.30 33.78 -33.12
C VAL A 583 -19.55 34.90 -32.37
N GLY A 584 -19.21 35.99 -33.07
CA GLY A 584 -18.47 37.14 -32.50
C GLY A 584 -17.00 36.86 -32.16
N LYS A 585 -16.75 35.96 -31.21
CA LYS A 585 -15.42 35.53 -30.70
C LYS A 585 -14.51 36.67 -30.22
N PHE A 586 -15.09 37.81 -29.82
CA PHE A 586 -14.39 38.94 -29.20
C PHE A 586 -13.87 38.60 -27.81
N THR A 587 -12.89 39.36 -27.30
CA THR A 587 -12.48 39.23 -25.90
C THR A 587 -13.55 39.80 -24.95
N LYS A 588 -13.45 39.46 -23.67
CA LYS A 588 -14.36 40.01 -22.65
C LYS A 588 -14.18 41.51 -22.49
N GLU A 589 -12.97 42.04 -22.67
CA GLU A 589 -12.70 43.49 -22.62
C GLU A 589 -13.31 44.22 -23.83
N GLU A 590 -13.24 43.62 -25.02
CA GLU A 590 -13.84 44.14 -26.26
C GLU A 590 -15.38 44.16 -26.16
N ALA A 591 -15.98 43.05 -25.71
CA ALA A 591 -17.43 42.96 -25.53
C ALA A 591 -17.96 43.86 -24.39
N ASN A 592 -17.26 43.95 -23.25
CA ASN A 592 -17.66 44.87 -22.17
C ASN A 592 -17.62 46.34 -22.64
N TYR A 593 -16.57 46.73 -23.39
CA TYR A 593 -16.51 48.05 -24.00
C TYR A 593 -17.69 48.30 -24.95
N ALA A 594 -18.01 47.33 -25.81
CA ALA A 594 -19.13 47.43 -26.73
C ALA A 594 -20.47 47.67 -26.01
N ILE A 595 -20.77 46.92 -24.96
CA ILE A 595 -22.01 47.10 -24.18
C ILE A 595 -22.06 48.46 -23.47
N GLN A 596 -20.95 48.94 -22.91
CA GLN A 596 -20.87 50.25 -22.27
C GLN A 596 -21.15 51.41 -23.24
N HIS A 597 -20.81 51.27 -24.53
CA HIS A 597 -20.91 52.32 -25.55
C HIS A 597 -22.05 52.09 -26.57
N LEU A 598 -22.90 51.07 -26.32
CA LEU A 598 -24.00 50.68 -27.21
C LEU A 598 -25.13 51.73 -27.28
N GLY A 599 -25.19 52.65 -26.31
CA GLY A 599 -26.38 53.47 -26.04
C GLY A 599 -27.50 52.62 -25.44
N ASP A 600 -28.61 53.23 -25.05
CA ASP A 600 -29.86 52.51 -24.80
C ASP A 600 -30.59 52.16 -26.10
#